data_AF-A0A2S9G067-F1
#
_entry.id   AF-A0A2S9G067-F1
#
_cell.length_a   1.000
_cell.length_b   1.000
_cell.length_c   1.000
_cell.angle_alpha   90.00
_cell.angle_beta   90.00
_cell.angle_gamma   90.00
#
_symmetry.space_group_name_H-M   'P 1'
#
loop_
_entity.id
_entity.type
_entity.pdbx_description
1 polymer ?
#
loop_
_entity_poly.entity_id
_entity_poly.type
_entity_poly.pdbx_seq_one_letter_code
_entity_poly.pdbx_strand_id
1 'polypeptide(L)'
;LDSEIPDKGRVLTAMSVFFFGHLTVPNHLAGPPDDERIPDEVLGRALVVKQLEMLPVEAVARGYLTGSGLIDYQQTGAVCGIAL
;
A
#
# COMPACT_ATOMS: atom_id res chain seq x y z
N LEU A 1 -9.39 19.62 -6.23
CA LEU A 1 -8.77 18.51 -6.99
C LEU A 1 -9.92 17.90 -7.77
N ASP A 2 -10.12 18.37 -9.01
CA ASP A 2 -11.49 18.46 -9.56
C ASP A 2 -11.78 17.42 -10.64
N SER A 3 -11.07 16.29 -10.61
CA SER A 3 -11.38 15.13 -11.45
C SER A 3 -11.02 13.85 -10.71
N GLU A 4 -12.01 12.99 -10.53
CA GLU A 4 -11.83 11.66 -9.99
C GLU A 4 -11.40 10.70 -11.11
N ILE A 5 -10.53 9.75 -10.79
CA ILE A 5 -10.24 8.64 -11.69
C ILE A 5 -11.28 7.55 -11.42
N PRO A 6 -12.18 7.24 -12.37
CA PRO A 6 -13.22 6.24 -12.17
C PRO A 6 -12.62 4.91 -11.73
N ASP A 7 -13.28 4.24 -10.79
CA ASP A 7 -12.91 2.92 -10.25
C ASP A 7 -11.51 2.79 -9.61
N LYS A 8 -10.70 3.86 -9.52
CA LYS A 8 -9.37 3.80 -8.91
C LYS A 8 -9.39 3.12 -7.54
N GLY A 9 -10.34 3.50 -6.68
CA GLY A 9 -10.48 2.89 -5.35
C GLY A 9 -10.79 1.39 -5.41
N ARG A 10 -11.62 0.96 -6.37
CA ARG A 10 -11.99 -0.45 -6.55
C ARG A 10 -10.81 -1.29 -7.04
N VAL A 11 -10.09 -0.78 -8.04
CA VAL A 11 -8.90 -1.45 -8.60
C VAL A 11 -7.80 -1.57 -7.54
N LEU A 12 -7.51 -0.50 -6.79
CA LEU A 12 -6.47 -0.52 -5.75
C LEU A 12 -6.82 -1.44 -4.57
N THR A 13 -8.10 -1.51 -4.22
CA THR A 13 -8.60 -2.44 -3.19
C THR A 13 -8.46 -3.89 -3.64
N ALA A 14 -8.89 -4.21 -4.86
CA ALA A 14 -8.74 -5.55 -5.43
C ALA A 14 -7.26 -5.98 -5.54
N MET A 15 -6.38 -5.06 -5.94
CA MET A 15 -4.94 -5.32 -6.00
C MET A 15 -4.36 -5.61 -4.61
N SER A 16 -4.77 -4.85 -3.59
CA SER A 16 -4.36 -5.10 -2.20
C SER A 16 -4.81 -6.48 -1.74
N VAL A 17 -6.08 -6.86 -1.97
CA VAL A 17 -6.61 -8.18 -1.63
C VAL A 17 -5.84 -9.30 -2.31
N PHE A 18 -5.50 -9.14 -3.60
CA PHE A 18 -4.67 -10.11 -4.32
C PHE A 18 -3.30 -10.30 -3.64
N PHE A 19 -2.59 -9.21 -3.33
CA PHE A 19 -1.27 -9.30 -2.69
C PHE A 19 -1.35 -9.83 -1.25
N PHE A 20 -2.39 -9.48 -0.49
CA PHE A 20 -2.61 -10.06 0.84
C PHE A 20 -2.82 -11.58 0.81
N GLY A 21 -3.44 -12.12 -0.26
CA GLY A 21 -3.56 -13.56 -0.47
C GLY A 21 -2.29 -14.21 -1.06
N HIS A 22 -1.48 -13.45 -1.80
CA HIS A 22 -0.25 -13.94 -2.42
C HIS A 22 0.91 -14.05 -1.43
N LEU A 23 0.98 -13.16 -0.44
CA LEU A 23 2.04 -13.11 0.56
C LEU A 23 1.72 -14.00 1.77
N THR A 24 2.74 -14.61 2.37
CA THR A 24 2.59 -15.52 3.52
C THR A 24 2.64 -14.82 4.88
N VAL A 25 2.88 -13.51 4.90
CA VAL A 25 2.96 -12.72 6.15
C VAL A 25 1.57 -12.41 6.69
N PRO A 26 1.39 -12.34 8.02
CA PRO A 26 0.14 -11.85 8.61
C PRO A 26 -0.19 -10.44 8.12
N ASN A 27 -1.47 -10.18 7.91
CA ASN A 27 -1.98 -8.86 7.52
C ASN A 27 -3.19 -8.46 8.38
N HIS A 28 -3.69 -7.24 8.16
CA HIS A 28 -4.74 -6.65 9.00
C HIS A 28 -6.18 -7.03 8.60
N LEU A 29 -6.42 -7.81 7.55
CA LEU A 29 -7.78 -8.13 7.12
C LEU A 29 -8.55 -8.85 8.24
N ALA A 30 -9.80 -8.45 8.44
CA ALA A 30 -10.69 -8.98 9.48
C ALA A 30 -12.00 -9.55 8.92
N GLY A 31 -12.09 -9.67 7.59
CA GLY A 31 -13.26 -10.17 6.86
C GLY A 31 -12.96 -10.30 5.37
N PRO A 32 -13.87 -10.95 4.60
CA PRO A 32 -13.75 -11.01 3.15
C PRO A 32 -14.05 -9.65 2.47
N PRO A 33 -13.74 -9.48 1.17
CA PRO A 33 -13.99 -8.21 0.45
C PRO A 33 -15.48 -7.83 0.29
N ASP A 34 -16.38 -8.79 0.49
CA ASP A 34 -17.85 -8.67 0.45
C ASP A 34 -18.48 -8.82 1.84
N ASP A 35 -17.70 -8.54 2.90
CA ASP A 35 -18.17 -8.60 4.27
C ASP A 35 -19.42 -7.74 4.50
N GLU A 36 -20.44 -8.30 5.16
CA GLU A 36 -21.74 -7.65 5.40
C GLU A 36 -21.63 -6.34 6.20
N ARG A 37 -20.51 -6.09 6.89
CA ARG A 37 -20.23 -4.83 7.59
C ARG A 37 -19.86 -3.69 6.63
N ILE A 38 -19.57 -3.99 5.37
CA ILE A 38 -19.20 -3.00 4.34
C ILE A 38 -20.49 -2.43 3.74
N PRO A 39 -20.73 -1.11 3.81
CA PRO A 39 -21.88 -0.48 3.17
C PRO A 39 -21.82 -0.59 1.64
N ASP A 40 -22.99 -0.77 1.00
CA ASP A 40 -23.12 -0.89 -0.47
C ASP A 40 -22.44 0.25 -1.24
N GLU A 41 -22.50 1.49 -0.73
CA GLU A 41 -21.91 2.67 -1.37
C GLU A 41 -20.39 2.54 -1.58
N VAL A 42 -19.71 1.80 -0.70
CA VAL A 42 -18.25 1.63 -0.70
C VAL A 42 -17.83 0.20 -1.05
N LEU A 43 -18.77 -0.65 -1.46
CA LEU A 43 -18.50 -2.04 -1.82
C LEU A 43 -17.45 -2.11 -2.95
N GLY A 44 -16.47 -3.00 -2.75
CA GLY A 44 -15.32 -3.16 -3.64
C GLY A 44 -14.23 -2.09 -3.51
N ARG A 45 -14.44 -1.01 -2.73
CA ARG A 45 -13.44 0.05 -2.46
C ARG A 45 -13.19 0.30 -0.97
N ALA A 46 -13.63 -0.61 -0.11
CA ALA A 46 -13.42 -0.60 1.33
C ALA A 46 -13.09 -2.03 1.83
N LEU A 47 -12.44 -2.13 2.98
CA LEU A 47 -12.06 -3.39 3.62
C LEU A 47 -12.32 -3.30 5.12
N VAL A 48 -12.77 -4.41 5.72
CA VAL A 48 -12.83 -4.53 7.18
C VAL A 48 -11.49 -5.02 7.70
N VAL A 49 -10.89 -4.26 8.61
CA VAL A 49 -9.52 -4.50 9.11
C VAL A 49 -9.45 -4.44 10.63
N LYS A 50 -8.43 -5.07 11.19
CA LYS A 50 -8.08 -4.97 12.61
C LYS A 50 -7.45 -3.60 12.86
N GLN A 51 -7.86 -2.95 13.95
CA GLN A 51 -7.14 -1.79 14.46
C GLN A 51 -5.80 -2.28 15.04
N LEU A 52 -4.71 -1.63 14.62
CA LEU A 52 -3.34 -1.96 15.03
C LEU A 52 -2.66 -0.72 15.62
N GLU A 53 -1.66 -0.95 16.46
CA GLU A 53 -0.69 0.09 16.82
C GLU A 53 0.33 0.21 15.69
N MET A 54 0.38 1.36 15.02
CA MET A 54 1.24 1.57 13.86
C MET A 54 2.66 1.90 14.29
N LEU A 55 3.64 1.21 13.71
CA LEU A 55 5.04 1.60 13.82
C LEU A 55 5.25 2.93 13.07
N PRO A 56 5.93 3.93 13.65
CA PRO A 56 6.11 5.25 13.05
C PRO A 56 7.27 5.25 12.02
N VAL A 57 7.24 4.32 11.07
CA VAL A 57 8.28 4.14 10.04
C VAL A 57 7.65 3.75 8.70
N GLU A 58 8.13 4.36 7.62
CA GLU A 58 7.79 3.96 6.25
C GLU A 58 8.76 2.86 5.77
N ALA A 59 8.29 1.62 5.68
CA ALA A 59 9.10 0.47 5.28
C ALA A 59 9.24 0.39 3.74
N VAL A 60 10.27 1.04 3.19
CA VAL A 60 10.50 1.14 1.74
C VAL A 60 11.56 0.14 1.26
N ALA A 61 11.21 -0.69 0.27
CA ALA A 61 12.15 -1.53 -0.46
C ALA A 61 12.42 -0.95 -1.87
N ARG A 62 13.68 -0.97 -2.32
CA ARG A 62 14.09 -0.46 -3.63
C ARG A 62 14.81 -1.54 -4.43
N GLY A 63 14.17 -2.07 -5.48
CA GLY A 63 14.82 -2.97 -6.45
C GLY A 63 15.47 -2.24 -7.63
N TYR A 64 15.10 -0.97 -7.84
CA TYR A 64 15.64 -0.09 -8.87
C TYR A 64 15.84 1.30 -8.30
N LEU A 65 16.84 2.02 -8.83
CA LEU A 65 17.17 3.36 -8.39
C LEU A 65 16.37 4.40 -9.18
N THR A 66 15.39 5.01 -8.52
CA THR A 66 14.53 6.07 -9.07
C THR A 66 14.03 7.00 -7.96
N GLY A 67 13.38 8.10 -8.34
CA GLY A 67 12.81 9.08 -7.42
C GLY A 67 13.85 9.62 -6.42
N SER A 68 13.45 9.77 -5.16
CA SER A 68 14.32 10.33 -4.11
C SER A 68 15.59 9.52 -3.86
N GLY A 69 15.57 8.20 -4.05
CA GLY A 69 16.77 7.37 -3.89
C GLY A 69 17.82 7.68 -4.96
N LEU A 70 17.40 7.91 -6.21
CA LEU A 70 18.34 8.30 -7.28
C LEU A 70 18.95 9.68 -7.03
N ILE A 71 18.14 10.62 -6.56
CA ILE A 71 18.60 11.98 -6.23
C ILE A 71 19.65 11.94 -5.11
N ASP A 72 19.39 11.19 -4.04
CA ASP A 72 20.34 11.02 -2.91
C ASP A 72 21.67 10.42 -3.38
N TYR A 73 21.60 9.35 -4.18
CA TYR A 73 22.79 8.71 -4.74
C TYR A 73 23.59 9.64 -5.64
N GLN A 74 22.94 10.41 -6.51
CA GLN A 74 23.63 11.35 -7.39
C GLN A 74 24.36 12.45 -6.61
N GLN A 75 23.86 12.82 -5.44
CA GLN A 75 24.44 13.87 -4.60
C GLN A 75 25.56 13.35 -3.69
N THR A 76 25.41 12.13 -3.16
CA THR A 76 26.25 11.63 -2.05
C THR A 76 27.00 10.34 -2.36
N GLY A 77 26.66 9.64 -3.44
CA GLY A 77 27.09 8.26 -3.69
C GLY A 77 26.42 7.22 -2.78
N ALA A 78 25.40 7.62 -2.02
CA ALA A 78 24.70 6.77 -1.06
C ALA A 78 23.18 6.92 -1.17
N VAL A 79 22.43 5.93 -0.67
CA VAL A 79 20.98 5.97 -0.52
C VAL A 79 20.62 5.69 0.93
N CYS A 80 19.93 6.63 1.57
CA CYS A 80 19.61 6.53 3.00
C CYS A 80 20.86 6.29 3.87
N GLY A 81 21.98 6.90 3.50
CA GLY A 81 23.28 6.75 4.18
C GLY A 81 24.04 5.46 3.85
N ILE A 82 23.51 4.60 2.97
CA ILE A 82 24.17 3.36 2.53
C ILE A 82 24.87 3.62 1.20
N ALA A 83 26.21 3.50 1.17
CA ALA A 83 27.00 3.66 -0.05
C ALA A 83 26.63 2.58 -1.10
N LEU A 84 26.50 2.99 -2.36
CA LEU A 84 26.20 2.12 -3.51
C LEU A 84 27.28 2.19 -4.59
#